data_AF-T0N6Y7-F1
#
_entry.id   AF-T0N6Y7-F1
#
_cell.length_a   1.000
_cell.length_b   1.000
_cell.length_c   1.000
_cell.angle_alpha   90.00
_cell.angle_beta   90.00
_cell.angle_gamma   90.00
#
_symmetry.space_group_name_H-M   'P 1'
#
loop_
_entity.id
_entity.type
_entity.pdbx_description
1 polymer ?
#
loop_
_entity_poly.entity_id
_entity_poly.type
_entity_poly.pdbx_seq_one_letter_code
_entity_poly.pdbx_strand_id
1 'polypeptide(L)'
;MDSKALGLYYGSMIVYMIGAIPLTLYALIVRPIANMYHEPISQMVSPIFGNYGAYLRDLFIISLVFVTVSVVLYLISVQRTSWGRKGISLPTIITPVVLFAFAYILLGVAGI
;
A
#
# COMPACT_ATOMS: atom_id res chain seq x y z
N MET A 1 -5.07 21.80 -10.98
CA MET A 1 -5.14 21.62 -9.51
C MET A 1 -4.65 22.89 -8.81
N ASP A 2 -5.10 23.17 -7.58
CA ASP A 2 -4.49 24.21 -6.74
C ASP A 2 -3.22 23.66 -6.05
N SER A 3 -2.34 24.54 -5.55
CA SER A 3 -1.06 24.13 -4.93
C SER A 3 -1.26 23.16 -3.76
N LYS A 4 -2.33 23.34 -2.98
CA LYS A 4 -2.67 22.45 -1.86
C LYS A 4 -3.16 21.07 -2.31
N ALA A 5 -4.04 20.96 -3.32
CA ALA A 5 -4.41 19.65 -3.87
C ALA A 5 -3.21 18.97 -4.53
N LEU A 6 -2.35 19.72 -5.22
CA LEU A 6 -1.14 19.18 -5.82
C LEU A 6 -0.20 18.61 -4.74
N GLY A 7 -0.02 19.32 -3.62
CA GLY A 7 0.75 18.83 -2.48
C GLY A 7 0.16 17.56 -1.86
N LEU A 8 -1.17 17.47 -1.72
CA LEU A 8 -1.84 16.26 -1.25
C LEU A 8 -1.71 15.08 -2.22
N TYR A 9 -1.73 15.36 -3.53
CA TYR A 9 -1.50 14.34 -4.56
C TYR A 9 -0.09 13.78 -4.48
N TYR A 10 0.93 14.63 -4.45
CA TYR A 10 2.31 14.16 -4.33
C TYR A 10 2.57 13.49 -2.98
N GLY A 11 2.01 14.03 -1.89
CA GLY A 11 2.06 13.41 -0.58
C GLY A 11 1.45 12.01 -0.60
N SER A 12 0.29 11.83 -1.23
CA SER A 12 -0.30 10.52 -1.47
C SER A 12 0.66 9.57 -2.18
N MET A 13 1.30 10.01 -3.27
CA MET A 13 2.22 9.17 -4.04
C MET A 13 3.48 8.80 -3.24
N ILE A 14 4.03 9.71 -2.44
CA ILE A 14 5.17 9.43 -1.56
C ILE A 14 4.78 8.40 -0.49
N VAL A 15 3.63 8.59 0.15
CA VAL A 15 3.11 7.65 1.16
C VAL A 15 2.88 6.27 0.53
N TYR A 16 2.38 6.21 -0.71
CA TYR A 16 2.24 4.97 -1.46
C TYR A 16 3.59 4.30 -1.71
N MET A 17 4.60 5.05 -2.17
CA MET A 17 5.94 4.51 -2.40
C MET A 17 6.55 3.92 -1.13
N ILE A 18 6.37 4.58 0.02
CA ILE A 18 6.83 4.07 1.31
C ILE A 18 6.07 2.79 1.66
N GLY A 19 4.74 2.75 1.49
CA GLY A 19 3.92 1.57 1.73
C GLY A 19 4.17 0.41 0.76
N ALA A 20 4.63 0.70 -0.45
CA ALA A 20 4.95 -0.29 -1.47
C ALA A 20 6.15 -1.16 -1.07
N ILE A 21 7.07 -0.65 -0.24
CA ILE A 21 8.22 -1.40 0.27
C ILE A 21 7.78 -2.57 1.15
N PRO A 22 7.09 -2.36 2.30
CA PRO A 22 6.60 -3.46 3.12
C PRO A 22 5.58 -4.32 2.37
N LEU A 23 4.80 -3.75 1.44
CA LEU A 23 3.86 -4.52 0.61
C LEU A 23 4.57 -5.54 -0.27
N THR A 24 5.64 -5.10 -0.96
CA THR A 24 6.46 -5.98 -1.81
C THR A 24 7.15 -7.04 -0.98
N LEU A 25 7.73 -6.66 0.15
CA LEU A 25 8.34 -7.60 1.09
C LEU A 25 7.32 -8.64 1.56
N TYR A 26 6.15 -8.21 2.01
CA TYR A 26 5.08 -9.10 2.47
C TYR A 26 4.59 -10.04 1.37
N ALA A 27 4.06 -9.47 0.28
CA ALA A 27 3.26 -10.20 -0.69
C ALA A 27 4.10 -10.99 -1.69
N LEU A 28 5.26 -10.47 -2.09
CA LEU A 28 6.06 -11.06 -3.18
C LEU A 28 7.29 -11.83 -2.71
N ILE A 29 7.75 -11.60 -1.47
CA ILE A 29 9.00 -12.19 -0.98
C ILE A 29 8.73 -13.09 0.23
N VAL A 30 8.36 -12.50 1.35
CA VAL A 30 8.33 -13.17 2.66
C VAL A 30 7.24 -14.24 2.69
N ARG A 31 6.00 -13.95 2.26
CA ARG A 31 4.92 -14.95 2.29
C ARG A 31 5.12 -16.12 1.31
N PRO A 32 5.51 -15.91 0.04
CA PRO A 32 5.85 -17.01 -0.86
C PRO A 32 6.96 -17.90 -0.31
N ILE A 33 8.03 -17.31 0.23
CA ILE A 33 9.13 -18.05 0.85
C ILE A 33 8.63 -18.86 2.05
N ALA A 34 7.80 -18.27 2.92
CA ALA A 34 7.19 -18.97 4.07
C ALA A 34 6.42 -20.22 3.64
N ASN A 35 5.62 -20.10 2.58
CA ASN A 35 4.81 -21.20 2.05
C ASN A 35 5.66 -22.35 1.50
N MET A 36 6.91 -22.11 1.11
CA MET A 36 7.82 -23.16 0.61
C MET A 36 8.42 -24.02 1.73
N TYR A 37 8.41 -23.55 2.98
CA TYR A 37 9.02 -24.29 4.09
C TYR A 37 8.14 -25.43 4.63
N HIS A 38 6.89 -25.57 4.15
CA HIS A 38 5.94 -26.65 4.53
C HIS A 38 5.67 -26.81 6.05
N GLU A 39 6.13 -25.86 6.88
CA GLU A 39 5.86 -25.82 8.31
C GLU A 39 4.79 -24.76 8.63
N PRO A 40 4.13 -24.85 9.79
CA PRO A 40 3.22 -23.81 10.24
C PRO A 40 3.97 -22.49 10.46
N ILE A 41 3.61 -21.44 9.70
CA ILE A 41 4.22 -20.10 9.78
C ILE A 41 4.24 -19.54 11.22
N SER A 42 3.23 -19.88 12.03
CA SER A 42 3.12 -19.45 13.43
C SER A 42 4.20 -20.04 14.34
N GLN A 43 4.81 -21.15 13.94
CA GLN A 43 5.86 -21.86 14.68
C GLN A 43 7.27 -21.53 14.17
N MET A 44 7.39 -20.88 13.00
CA MET A 44 8.67 -20.46 12.46
C MET A 44 9.25 -19.29 13.27
N VAL A 45 10.52 -19.42 13.66
CA VAL A 45 11.27 -18.39 14.37
C VAL A 45 12.55 -18.07 13.60
N SER A 46 12.70 -16.81 13.20
CA SER A 46 13.92 -16.28 12.59
C SER A 46 14.83 -15.66 13.65
N PRO A 47 16.15 -15.85 13.57
CA PRO A 47 17.10 -15.16 14.44
C PRO A 47 17.14 -13.64 14.23
N ILE A 48 16.67 -13.14 13.08
CA ILE A 48 16.65 -11.71 12.74
C ILE A 48 15.28 -11.09 13.04
N PHE A 49 14.20 -11.80 12.69
CA PHE A 49 12.84 -11.25 12.74
C PHE A 49 11.98 -11.80 13.89
N GLY A 50 12.47 -12.79 14.64
CA GLY A 50 11.70 -13.45 15.69
C GLY A 50 10.56 -14.29 15.13
N ASN A 51 9.37 -14.22 15.75
CA ASN A 51 8.20 -14.99 15.32
C ASN A 51 7.76 -14.56 13.91
N TYR A 52 7.82 -15.48 12.96
CA TYR A 52 7.58 -15.19 11.56
C TYR A 52 6.12 -14.82 11.25
N GLY A 53 5.18 -15.44 11.96
CA GLY A 53 3.74 -15.10 11.85
C GLY A 53 3.43 -13.69 12.34
N ALA A 54 4.02 -13.27 13.46
CA ALA A 54 3.89 -11.90 13.95
C ALA A 54 4.52 -10.90 12.97
N TYR A 55 5.72 -11.19 12.47
CA TYR A 55 6.39 -10.36 11.48
C TYR A 55 5.57 -10.18 10.19
N LEU A 56 5.01 -11.27 9.65
CA LEU A 56 4.13 -11.21 8.48
C LEU A 56 2.87 -10.40 8.73
N ARG A 57 2.23 -10.56 9.90
CA ARG A 57 1.05 -9.78 10.28
C ARG A 57 1.38 -8.30 10.38
N ASP A 58 2.51 -7.95 10.99
CA ASP A 58 2.89 -6.56 11.20
C ASP A 58 3.25 -5.89 9.85
N LEU A 59 3.94 -6.60 8.96
CA LEU A 59 4.15 -6.14 7.58
C LEU A 59 2.82 -5.88 6.86
N PHE A 60 1.87 -6.82 6.95
CA PHE A 60 0.54 -6.66 6.37
C PHE A 60 -0.18 -5.40 6.89
N ILE A 61 -0.20 -5.21 8.22
CA ILE A 61 -0.85 -4.05 8.86
C ILE A 61 -0.18 -2.75 8.41
N ILE A 62 1.16 -2.69 8.42
CA ILE A 62 1.91 -1.51 7.99
C ILE A 62 1.56 -1.17 6.53
N SER A 63 1.62 -2.15 5.62
CA SER A 63 1.26 -1.96 4.22
C SER A 63 -0.18 -1.47 4.05
N LEU A 64 -1.12 -2.08 4.77
CA LEU A 64 -2.53 -1.68 4.74
C LEU A 64 -2.72 -0.23 5.19
N VAL A 65 -2.07 0.18 6.28
CA VAL A 65 -2.13 1.55 6.81
C VAL A 65 -1.57 2.54 5.80
N PHE A 66 -0.37 2.31 5.25
CA PHE A 66 0.23 3.23 4.29
C PHE A 66 -0.59 3.36 3.01
N VAL A 67 -1.07 2.24 2.44
CA VAL A 67 -1.93 2.27 1.24
C VAL A 67 -3.23 3.00 1.54
N THR A 68 -3.86 2.77 2.69
CA THR A 68 -5.10 3.45 3.09
C THR A 68 -4.90 4.96 3.27
N VAL A 69 -3.85 5.38 3.98
CA VAL A 69 -3.52 6.80 4.16
C VAL A 69 -3.25 7.46 2.81
N SER A 70 -2.52 6.79 1.91
CA SER A 70 -2.27 7.28 0.57
C SER A 70 -3.57 7.50 -0.22
N VAL A 71 -4.50 6.54 -0.17
CA VAL A 71 -5.82 6.67 -0.82
C VAL A 71 -6.61 7.84 -0.25
N VAL A 72 -6.63 8.02 1.07
CA VAL A 72 -7.34 9.14 1.70
C VAL A 72 -6.77 10.48 1.24
N LEU A 73 -5.45 10.64 1.23
CA LEU A 73 -4.79 11.86 0.74
C LEU A 73 -5.14 12.15 -0.73
N TYR A 74 -5.18 11.11 -1.56
CA TYR A 74 -5.56 11.21 -2.96
C TYR A 74 -7.03 11.65 -3.12
N LEU A 75 -7.96 11.03 -2.39
CA LEU A 75 -9.38 11.38 -2.44
C LEU A 75 -9.61 12.84 -2.03
N ILE A 76 -8.94 13.31 -0.97
CA ILE A 76 -9.02 14.71 -0.53
C ILE A 76 -8.48 15.64 -1.63
N SER A 77 -7.38 15.27 -2.30
CA SER A 77 -6.81 16.03 -3.41
C SER A 77 -7.79 16.17 -4.59
N VAL A 78 -8.44 15.07 -4.98
CA VAL A 78 -9.43 15.03 -6.07
C VAL A 78 -10.68 15.83 -5.70
N GLN A 79 -11.22 15.64 -4.49
CA GLN A 79 -12.40 16.33 -4.00
C GLN A 79 -12.19 17.85 -3.98
N ARG A 80 -11.03 18.29 -3.47
CA ARG A 80 -10.66 19.71 -3.45
C ARG A 80 -10.55 20.30 -4.85
N THR A 81 -10.02 19.55 -5.79
CA THR A 81 -9.89 20.02 -7.18
C THR A 81 -11.24 20.10 -7.90
N SER A 82 -12.13 19.12 -7.64
CA SER A 82 -13.51 19.09 -8.15
C SER A 82 -14.31 20.31 -7.70
N TRP A 83 -14.24 20.69 -6.42
CA TRP A 83 -14.87 21.89 -5.89
C TRP A 83 -14.34 23.19 -6.51
N GLY A 84 -13.06 23.22 -6.90
CA GLY A 84 -12.45 24.37 -7.57
C GLY A 84 -12.82 24.52 -9.05
N ARG A 85 -13.65 23.64 -9.63
CA ARG A 85 -13.97 23.56 -11.07
C ARG A 85 -12.74 23.56 -11.99
N LYS A 86 -11.58 23.14 -11.48
CA LYS A 86 -10.35 23.02 -12.26
C LYS A 86 -10.31 21.65 -12.90
N GLY A 87 -10.01 21.59 -14.20
CA GLY A 87 -9.80 20.34 -14.91
C GLY A 87 -8.68 19.51 -14.27
N ILE A 88 -8.91 18.19 -14.15
CA ILE A 88 -7.91 17.19 -13.79
C ILE A 88 -7.63 16.38 -15.05
N SER A 89 -6.35 16.13 -15.34
CA SER A 89 -6.00 15.28 -16.48
C SER A 89 -6.37 13.82 -16.17
N LEU A 90 -6.83 13.10 -17.20
CA LEU A 90 -7.20 11.70 -17.07
C LEU A 90 -6.07 10.82 -16.49
N PRO A 91 -4.78 11.00 -16.87
CA PRO A 91 -3.68 10.23 -16.27
C PRO A 91 -3.50 10.47 -14.76
N THR A 92 -3.72 11.69 -14.28
CA THR A 92 -3.69 12.02 -12.84
C THR A 92 -4.81 11.34 -12.07
N ILE A 93 -5.86 10.89 -12.76
CA ILE A 93 -6.93 10.08 -12.16
C ILE A 93 -6.61 8.60 -12.25
N ILE A 94 -6.35 8.09 -13.45
CA ILE A 94 -6.23 6.65 -13.71
C ILE A 94 -5.00 6.06 -13.02
N THR A 95 -3.83 6.71 -13.08
CA THR A 95 -2.59 6.12 -12.57
C THR A 95 -2.66 5.78 -11.07
N PRO A 96 -3.05 6.70 -10.16
CA PRO A 96 -3.22 6.36 -8.75
C PRO A 96 -4.27 5.27 -8.52
N VAL A 97 -5.41 5.34 -9.22
CA VAL A 97 -6.49 4.36 -9.06
C VAL A 97 -6.01 2.94 -9.39
N VAL A 98 -5.28 2.78 -10.50
CA VAL A 98 -4.70 1.49 -10.90
C VAL A 98 -3.70 1.00 -9.84
N LEU A 99 -2.82 1.87 -9.35
CA LEU A 99 -1.85 1.52 -8.30
C LEU A 99 -2.52 1.07 -7.00
N PHE A 100 -3.54 1.79 -6.55
CA PHE A 100 -4.28 1.42 -5.33
C PHE A 100 -5.05 0.12 -5.50
N ALA A 101 -5.72 -0.06 -6.64
CA ALA A 101 -6.40 -1.31 -6.94
C ALA A 101 -5.41 -2.49 -6.91
N PHE A 102 -4.25 -2.34 -7.55
CA PHE A 102 -3.20 -3.34 -7.56
C PHE A 102 -2.69 -3.66 -6.14
N ALA A 103 -2.45 -2.63 -5.31
CA ALA A 103 -1.99 -2.82 -3.94
C ALA A 103 -3.00 -3.57 -3.07
N TYR A 104 -4.30 -3.25 -3.16
CA TYR A 104 -5.33 -3.98 -2.43
C TYR A 104 -5.53 -5.40 -2.94
N ILE A 105 -5.43 -5.64 -4.25
CA ILE A 105 -5.46 -6.99 -4.81
C ILE A 105 -4.30 -7.80 -4.27
N LEU A 106 -3.08 -7.25 -4.27
CA LEU A 106 -1.92 -7.93 -3.70
C LEU A 106 -2.08 -8.22 -2.21
N LEU A 107 -2.58 -7.26 -1.42
CA LEU A 107 -2.87 -7.48 0.00
C LEU A 107 -3.94 -8.54 0.22
N GLY A 108 -4.97 -8.58 -0.63
CA GLY A 108 -6.03 -9.59 -0.55
C GLY A 108 -5.52 -10.99 -0.88
N VAL A 109 -4.82 -11.14 -2.01
CA VAL A 109 -4.27 -12.43 -2.46
C VAL A 109 -3.19 -12.93 -1.50
N ALA A 110 -2.33 -12.05 -1.00
CA ALA A 110 -1.30 -12.43 -0.04
C ALA A 110 -1.83 -12.49 1.39
N GLY A 111 -3.01 -11.97 1.71
CA GLY A 111 -3.62 -12.00 3.04
C GLY A 111 -4.31 -13.32 3.36
N ILE A 112 -4.98 -13.88 2.35
CA ILE A 112 -5.65 -15.19 2.34
C ILE A 112 -4.60 -16.31 2.34
#